data_AF-A0A2K3KRD9-F1
#
_entry.id   AF-A0A2K3KRD9-F1
#
_cell.length_a   1.000
_cell.length_b   1.000
_cell.length_c   1.000
_cell.angle_alpha   90.00
_cell.angle_beta   90.00
_cell.angle_gamma   90.00
#
_symmetry.space_group_name_H-M   'P 1'
#
loop_
_entity.id
_entity.type
_entity.pdbx_description
1 polymer ?
#
loop_
_entity_poly.entity_id
_entity_poly.type
_entity_poly.pdbx_seq_one_letter_code
_entity_poly.pdbx_strand_id
1 'polypeptide(L)'
;KLGTATTLVINNWETAKECYTTNDIAVSFRPNLVAFEHMTYNHAMVGFAPYGPFWREMRKIVTLSFLSNHRIDLLTHVRVSEVQTSIRELFSSWKNKKDEKGYLLVEMKKWFHELAFNTVLQMVAGKRYFGESVMVKEEEANRCLNALRDYMRLIGVFPIADAVPFLRLFDFGGHEKNMKENFKELDGVVTEWLDEHKKKRVDDKSKKDQDFMDVMLSTIDGTNIHGFDSDTVIKATALV
;
A
#
# COMPACT_ATOMS: atom_id res chain seq x y z
N LYS A 1 -4.84 12.27 -27.88
CA LYS A 1 -5.05 10.80 -27.88
C LYS A 1 -3.87 10.16 -27.19
N LEU A 2 -4.09 9.18 -26.33
CA LEU A 2 -3.04 8.35 -25.74
C LEU A 2 -3.15 6.96 -26.38
N GLY A 3 -2.27 6.69 -27.34
CA GLY A 3 -2.44 5.55 -28.25
C GLY A 3 -3.76 5.64 -29.02
N THR A 4 -4.58 4.59 -28.88
CA THR A 4 -5.89 4.49 -29.52
C THR A 4 -7.01 5.20 -28.75
N ALA A 5 -6.80 5.49 -27.46
CA ALA A 5 -7.80 6.13 -26.61
C ALA A 5 -7.84 7.66 -26.81
N THR A 6 -9.05 8.22 -26.84
CA THR A 6 -9.26 9.67 -26.70
C THR A 6 -9.05 10.07 -25.25
N THR A 7 -8.20 11.07 -25.02
CA THR A 7 -7.79 11.48 -23.68
C THR A 7 -7.91 13.00 -23.58
N LEU A 8 -8.52 13.47 -22.50
CA LEU A 8 -8.60 14.88 -22.14
C LEU A 8 -7.60 15.14 -21.01
N VAL A 9 -6.75 16.15 -21.18
CA VAL A 9 -5.81 16.59 -20.15
C VAL A 9 -6.39 17.83 -19.48
N ILE A 10 -6.65 17.72 -18.18
CA ILE A 10 -7.10 18.85 -17.35
C ILE A 10 -5.85 19.56 -16.82
N ASN A 11 -5.69 20.85 -17.15
CA ASN A 11 -4.48 21.62 -16.84
C ASN A 11 -4.73 22.91 -16.05
N ASN A 12 -5.96 23.13 -15.56
CA ASN A 12 -6.33 24.29 -14.77
C ASN A 12 -7.23 23.88 -13.59
N TRP A 13 -7.25 24.70 -12.54
CA TRP A 13 -7.91 24.34 -11.29
C TRP A 13 -9.43 24.52 -11.39
N GLU A 14 -9.92 25.41 -12.24
CA GLU A 14 -11.33 25.69 -12.47
C GLU A 14 -12.03 24.46 -13.05
N THR A 15 -11.48 23.90 -14.14
CA THR A 15 -11.97 22.67 -14.77
C THR A 15 -11.80 21.48 -13.84
N ALA A 16 -10.68 21.36 -13.12
CA ALA A 16 -10.49 20.29 -12.16
C ALA A 16 -11.55 20.34 -11.04
N LYS A 17 -11.87 21.53 -10.52
CA LYS A 17 -12.93 21.72 -9.54
C LYS A 17 -14.28 21.31 -10.09
N GLU A 18 -14.64 21.72 -11.29
CA GLU A 18 -15.89 21.33 -11.93
C GLU A 18 -16.00 19.80 -12.11
N CYS A 19 -14.93 19.16 -12.60
CA CYS A 19 -14.85 17.72 -12.78
C CYS A 19 -14.98 16.95 -11.47
N TYR A 20 -14.26 17.33 -10.41
CA TYR A 20 -14.22 16.58 -9.15
C TYR A 20 -15.21 17.05 -8.08
N THR A 21 -16.16 17.94 -8.43
CA THR A 21 -17.26 18.33 -7.53
C THR A 21 -18.63 18.17 -8.18
N THR A 22 -18.85 18.78 -9.34
CA THR A 22 -20.18 18.81 -9.99
C THR A 22 -20.39 17.59 -10.87
N ASN A 23 -19.32 17.13 -11.53
CA ASN A 23 -19.34 16.01 -12.47
C ASN A 23 -18.52 14.81 -11.98
N ASP A 24 -18.33 14.69 -10.66
CA ASP A 24 -17.41 13.76 -10.01
C ASP A 24 -17.68 12.30 -10.38
N ILE A 25 -18.96 11.89 -10.42
CA ILE A 25 -19.38 10.54 -10.82
C ILE A 25 -18.93 10.22 -12.25
N ALA A 26 -19.04 11.16 -13.18
CA ALA A 26 -18.70 10.95 -14.59
C ALA A 26 -17.19 10.74 -14.81
N VAL A 27 -16.34 11.32 -13.96
CA VAL A 27 -14.87 11.23 -14.03
C VAL A 27 -14.26 10.28 -13.00
N SER A 28 -15.08 9.63 -12.17
CA SER A 28 -14.61 8.69 -11.14
C SER A 28 -14.28 7.30 -11.69
N PHE A 29 -14.66 7.01 -12.94
CA PHE A 29 -14.33 5.74 -13.58
C PHE A 29 -12.81 5.57 -13.72
N ARG A 30 -12.30 4.37 -13.42
CA ARG A 30 -10.89 4.01 -13.58
C ARG A 30 -10.70 3.23 -14.87
N PRO A 31 -9.75 3.61 -15.75
CA PRO A 31 -9.47 2.84 -16.95
C PRO A 31 -8.98 1.44 -16.58
N ASN A 32 -9.33 0.43 -17.38
CA ASN A 32 -8.84 -0.93 -17.20
C ASN A 32 -7.44 -1.06 -17.80
N LEU A 33 -6.42 -0.69 -17.02
CA LEU A 33 -5.01 -0.82 -17.39
C LEU A 33 -4.50 -2.22 -17.03
N VAL A 34 -3.56 -2.74 -17.82
CA VAL A 34 -2.94 -4.05 -17.60
C VAL A 34 -2.34 -4.17 -16.19
N ALA A 35 -1.71 -3.10 -15.68
CA ALA A 35 -1.17 -3.08 -14.33
C ALA A 35 -2.26 -3.29 -13.26
N PHE A 36 -3.44 -2.70 -13.44
CA PHE A 36 -4.53 -2.82 -12.46
C PHE A 36 -5.12 -4.23 -12.49
N GLU A 37 -5.28 -4.83 -13.66
CA GLU A 37 -5.75 -6.21 -13.80
C GLU A 37 -4.85 -7.19 -13.00
N HIS A 38 -3.53 -7.12 -13.18
CA HIS A 38 -2.60 -8.11 -12.61
C HIS A 38 -2.10 -7.79 -11.22
N MET A 39 -2.04 -6.52 -10.84
CA MET A 39 -1.37 -6.08 -9.60
C MET A 39 -2.33 -5.54 -8.54
N THR A 40 -3.64 -5.61 -8.78
CA THR A 40 -4.64 -5.05 -7.85
C THR A 40 -5.73 -6.03 -7.47
N TYR A 41 -5.41 -7.33 -7.46
CA TYR A 41 -6.38 -8.41 -7.22
C TYR A 41 -7.59 -8.32 -8.15
N ASN A 42 -7.35 -8.12 -9.45
CA ASN A 42 -8.40 -7.91 -10.44
C ASN A 42 -9.37 -6.78 -10.02
N HIS A 43 -8.82 -5.61 -9.67
CA HIS A 43 -9.54 -4.41 -9.23
C HIS A 43 -10.18 -4.46 -7.84
N ALA A 44 -9.75 -5.35 -6.94
CA ALA A 44 -10.21 -5.34 -5.55
C ALA A 44 -9.54 -4.26 -4.69
N MET A 45 -8.38 -3.71 -5.10
CA MET A 45 -7.74 -2.61 -4.37
C MET A 45 -8.54 -1.32 -4.51
N VAL A 46 -9.03 -0.77 -3.40
CA VAL A 46 -9.95 0.38 -3.38
C VAL A 46 -9.41 1.63 -4.10
N GLY A 47 -8.09 1.84 -4.13
CA GLY A 47 -7.46 2.94 -4.87
C GLY A 47 -7.59 2.84 -6.41
N PHE A 48 -7.69 1.62 -6.93
CA PHE A 48 -7.68 1.29 -8.35
C PHE A 48 -9.00 0.67 -8.84
N ALA A 49 -9.92 0.33 -7.93
CA ALA A 49 -11.22 -0.22 -8.27
C ALA A 49 -12.07 0.79 -9.07
N PRO A 50 -12.81 0.35 -10.10
CA PRO A 50 -13.74 1.20 -10.80
C PRO A 50 -14.86 1.66 -9.86
N TYR A 51 -15.36 2.89 -10.08
CA TYR A 51 -16.48 3.40 -9.31
C TYR A 51 -17.70 2.49 -9.48
N GLY A 52 -18.26 2.05 -8.35
CA GLY A 52 -19.40 1.12 -8.31
C GLY A 52 -19.78 0.75 -6.88
N PRO A 53 -20.74 -0.18 -6.71
CA PRO A 53 -21.19 -0.63 -5.38
C PRO A 53 -20.03 -1.11 -4.48
N PHE A 54 -19.14 -1.96 -5.01
CA PHE A 54 -17.94 -2.44 -4.32
C PHE A 54 -17.07 -1.29 -3.81
N TRP A 55 -16.67 -0.37 -4.68
CA TRP A 55 -15.81 0.75 -4.30
C TRP A 55 -16.48 1.64 -3.24
N ARG A 56 -17.78 1.89 -3.33
CA ARG A 56 -18.53 2.70 -2.36
C ARG A 56 -18.58 2.04 -0.99
N GLU A 57 -18.84 0.75 -0.95
CA GLU A 57 -18.86 -0.04 0.28
C GLU A 57 -17.46 -0.10 0.92
N MET A 58 -16.44 -0.43 0.13
CA MET A 58 -15.06 -0.48 0.61
C MET A 58 -14.56 0.87 1.11
N ARG A 59 -14.84 1.95 0.37
CA ARG A 59 -14.51 3.31 0.82
C ARG A 59 -15.18 3.63 2.15
N LYS A 60 -16.44 3.22 2.34
CA LYS A 60 -17.16 3.41 3.61
C LYS A 60 -16.51 2.62 4.74
N ILE A 61 -16.20 1.33 4.52
CA ILE A 61 -15.55 0.46 5.50
C ILE A 61 -14.19 1.05 5.93
N VAL A 62 -13.31 1.34 4.98
CA VAL A 62 -11.97 1.88 5.27
C VAL A 62 -12.05 3.22 6.00
N THR A 63 -12.93 4.10 5.56
CA THR A 63 -13.10 5.44 6.17
C THR A 63 -13.58 5.34 7.62
N LEU A 64 -14.56 4.48 7.90
CA LEU A 64 -15.13 4.36 9.24
C LEU A 64 -14.24 3.54 10.16
N SER A 65 -13.72 2.42 9.67
CA SER A 65 -12.99 1.45 10.48
C SER A 65 -11.55 1.86 10.74
N PHE A 66 -10.89 2.57 9.83
CA PHE A 66 -9.45 2.89 9.97
C PHE A 66 -9.13 4.38 9.86
N LEU A 67 -9.68 5.09 8.87
CA LEU A 67 -9.34 6.51 8.62
C LEU A 67 -10.22 7.49 9.42
N SER A 68 -10.97 7.01 10.41
CA SER A 68 -11.76 7.87 11.29
C SER A 68 -10.83 8.57 12.29
N ASN A 69 -11.18 9.80 12.68
CA ASN A 69 -10.37 10.58 13.63
C ASN A 69 -10.07 9.78 14.91
N HIS A 70 -11.07 9.07 15.43
CA HIS A 70 -10.91 8.22 16.61
C HIS A 70 -9.86 7.12 16.42
N ARG A 71 -9.84 6.45 15.27
CA ARG A 71 -8.88 5.37 14.98
C ARG A 71 -7.48 5.91 14.72
N ILE A 72 -7.36 7.06 14.05
CA ILE A 72 -6.10 7.77 13.90
C ILE A 72 -5.53 8.18 15.27
N ASP A 73 -6.38 8.65 16.17
CA ASP A 73 -5.98 9.01 17.54
C ASP A 73 -5.47 7.80 18.32
N LEU A 74 -6.16 6.66 18.24
CA LEU A 74 -5.72 5.41 18.86
C LEU A 74 -4.34 4.96 18.36
N LEU A 75 -4.02 5.17 17.08
CA LEU A 75 -2.72 4.83 16.48
C LEU A 75 -1.66 5.93 16.66
N THR A 76 -1.95 7.03 17.35
CA THR A 76 -0.99 8.13 17.56
C THR A 76 0.25 7.67 18.31
N HIS A 77 0.10 6.75 19.27
CA HIS A 77 1.22 6.19 20.01
C HIS A 77 2.24 5.50 19.10
N VAL A 78 1.79 4.85 18.01
CA VAL A 78 2.66 4.20 17.02
C VAL A 78 3.55 5.25 16.35
N ARG A 79 2.94 6.31 15.79
CA ARG A 79 3.68 7.39 15.11
C ARG A 79 4.69 8.07 16.03
N VAL A 80 4.29 8.35 17.28
CA VAL A 80 5.18 8.96 18.28
C VAL A 80 6.35 8.01 18.61
N SER A 81 6.07 6.72 18.84
CA SER A 81 7.08 5.71 19.13
C SER A 81 8.08 5.55 17.97
N GLU A 82 7.60 5.56 16.74
CA GLU A 82 8.42 5.44 15.53
C GLU A 82 9.37 6.62 15.36
N VAL A 83 8.85 7.86 15.48
CA VAL A 83 9.66 9.08 15.43
C VAL A 83 10.70 9.09 16.55
N GLN A 84 10.31 8.77 17.79
CA GLN A 84 11.23 8.72 18.93
C GLN A 84 12.34 7.68 18.70
N THR A 85 11.99 6.52 18.15
CA THR A 85 12.96 5.46 17.86
C THR A 85 13.94 5.89 16.76
N SER A 86 13.45 6.45 15.65
CA SER A 86 14.34 6.96 14.58
C SER A 86 15.25 8.10 15.03
N ILE A 87 14.78 8.97 15.94
CA ILE A 87 15.64 10.01 16.54
C ILE A 87 16.70 9.38 17.44
N ARG A 88 16.34 8.37 18.25
CA ARG A 88 17.30 7.66 19.11
C ARG A 88 18.36 6.94 18.28
N GLU A 89 17.97 6.26 17.21
CA GLU A 89 18.90 5.59 16.28
C GLU A 89 19.83 6.59 15.59
N LEU A 90 19.31 7.76 15.21
CA LEU A 90 20.11 8.85 14.65
C LEU A 90 21.12 9.39 15.67
N PHE A 91 20.71 9.58 16.93
CA PHE A 91 21.58 10.02 18.01
C PHE A 91 22.67 8.99 18.32
N SER A 92 22.33 7.70 18.36
CA SER A 92 23.29 6.60 18.51
C SER A 92 24.30 6.58 17.36
N SER A 93 23.82 6.75 16.12
CA SER A 93 24.69 6.87 14.94
C SER A 93 25.63 8.07 15.04
N TRP A 94 25.13 9.22 15.51
CA TRP A 94 25.96 10.41 15.73
C TRP A 94 27.02 10.16 16.80
N LYS A 95 26.65 9.54 17.91
CA LYS A 95 27.59 9.22 19.00
C LYS A 95 28.73 8.31 18.52
N ASN A 96 28.43 7.36 17.65
CA ASN A 96 29.37 6.32 17.20
C ASN A 96 30.17 6.70 15.95
N LYS A 97 29.63 7.57 15.08
CA LYS A 97 30.18 7.85 13.75
C LYS A 97 30.45 9.34 13.48
N LYS A 98 30.37 10.20 14.50
CA LYS A 98 30.73 11.62 14.34
C LYS A 98 32.19 11.78 13.90
N ASP A 99 32.44 12.79 13.07
CA ASP A 99 33.79 13.20 12.70
C ASP A 99 34.52 13.88 13.87
N GLU A 100 35.80 14.22 13.65
CA GLU A 100 36.63 14.93 14.64
C GLU A 100 36.04 16.29 15.05
N LYS A 101 35.20 16.89 14.21
CA LYS A 101 34.51 18.17 14.43
C LYS A 101 33.15 18.00 15.12
N GLY A 102 32.72 16.77 15.39
CA GLY A 102 31.47 16.44 16.06
C GLY A 102 30.23 16.39 15.17
N TYR A 103 30.38 16.32 13.85
CA TYR A 103 29.27 16.25 12.89
C TYR A 103 29.08 14.83 12.34
N LEU A 104 27.84 14.51 11.96
CA LEU A 104 27.48 13.28 11.24
C LEU A 104 26.85 13.66 9.90
N LEU A 105 27.34 13.07 8.81
CA LEU A 105 26.68 13.15 7.51
C LEU A 105 25.50 12.17 7.47
N VAL A 106 24.31 12.67 7.14
CA VAL A 106 23.07 11.89 7.12
C VAL A 106 22.41 12.01 5.75
N GLU A 107 22.09 10.88 5.13
CA GLU A 107 21.29 10.86 3.91
C GLU A 107 19.80 11.03 4.26
N MET A 108 19.33 12.28 4.26
CA MET A 108 17.97 12.62 4.70
C MET A 108 16.87 11.90 3.91
N LYS A 109 17.06 11.66 2.60
CA LYS A 109 16.10 10.93 1.77
C LYS A 109 15.89 9.51 2.27
N LYS A 110 16.99 8.82 2.59
CA LYS A 110 16.96 7.48 3.17
C LYS A 110 16.30 7.50 4.55
N TRP A 111 16.69 8.44 5.41
CA TRP A 111 16.13 8.55 6.76
C TRP A 111 14.62 8.77 6.77
N PHE A 112 14.12 9.71 5.95
CA PHE A 112 12.67 9.94 5.83
C PHE A 112 11.93 8.76 5.21
N HIS A 113 12.55 8.09 4.22
CA HIS A 113 11.98 6.89 3.62
C HIS A 113 11.81 5.77 4.66
N GLU A 114 12.86 5.46 5.43
CA GLU A 114 12.83 4.43 6.47
C GLU A 114 11.81 4.74 7.57
N LEU A 115 11.76 6.00 8.04
CA LEU A 115 10.79 6.44 9.04
C LEU A 115 9.35 6.32 8.53
N ALA A 116 9.06 6.83 7.33
CA ALA A 116 7.72 6.76 6.76
C ALA A 116 7.28 5.31 6.53
N PHE A 117 8.20 4.48 6.02
CA PHE A 117 7.93 3.08 5.71
C PHE A 117 7.66 2.25 6.98
N ASN A 118 8.51 2.37 8.00
CA ASN A 118 8.27 1.72 9.28
C ASN A 118 6.97 2.21 9.93
N THR A 119 6.67 3.51 9.86
CA THR A 119 5.42 4.06 10.40
C THR A 119 4.19 3.44 9.74
N VAL A 120 4.17 3.38 8.41
CA VAL A 120 3.03 2.81 7.67
C VAL A 120 2.90 1.32 7.96
N LEU A 121 3.98 0.55 7.90
CA LEU A 121 3.92 -0.89 8.14
C LEU A 121 3.56 -1.26 9.58
N GLN A 122 3.99 -0.45 10.55
CA GLN A 122 3.61 -0.65 11.94
C GLN A 122 2.11 -0.37 12.14
N MET A 123 1.55 0.61 11.41
CA MET A 123 0.11 0.90 11.44
C MET A 123 -0.73 -0.10 10.64
N VAL A 124 -0.17 -0.71 9.59
CA VAL A 124 -0.90 -1.61 8.69
C VAL A 124 -0.86 -3.07 9.16
N ALA A 125 0.33 -3.57 9.48
CA ALA A 125 0.57 -5.00 9.77
C ALA A 125 1.41 -5.22 11.04
N GLY A 126 1.64 -4.17 11.84
CA GLY A 126 2.48 -4.25 13.03
C GLY A 126 3.94 -4.61 12.76
N LYS A 127 4.44 -4.38 11.53
CA LYS A 127 5.79 -4.76 11.08
C LYS A 127 6.75 -3.57 11.07
N ARG A 128 8.02 -3.84 11.36
CA ARG A 128 9.15 -2.90 11.23
C ARG A 128 10.31 -3.60 10.52
N TYR A 129 10.86 -2.98 9.47
CA TYR A 129 11.93 -3.57 8.64
C TYR A 129 13.24 -2.79 8.65
N PHE A 130 13.23 -1.53 9.10
CA PHE A 130 14.44 -0.72 9.22
C PHE A 130 14.78 -0.38 10.68
N GLY A 131 16.07 -0.22 10.97
CA GLY A 131 16.58 0.20 12.27
C GLY A 131 17.27 -0.92 13.07
N GLU A 132 17.84 -0.56 14.21
CA GLU A 132 18.57 -1.49 15.08
C GLU A 132 17.62 -2.38 15.90
N SER A 133 16.38 -1.93 16.09
CA SER A 133 15.34 -2.65 16.85
C SER A 133 14.46 -3.56 15.99
N VAL A 134 14.92 -3.95 14.79
CA VAL A 134 14.17 -4.83 13.89
C VAL A 134 14.16 -6.25 14.46
N MET A 135 12.98 -6.82 14.62
CA MET A 135 12.79 -8.21 15.08
C MET A 135 12.55 -9.19 13.92
N VAL A 136 12.39 -8.67 12.70
CA VAL A 136 12.14 -9.47 11.51
C VAL A 136 13.46 -10.00 10.94
N LYS A 137 13.45 -11.21 10.39
CA LYS A 137 14.62 -11.79 9.74
C LYS A 137 15.03 -10.94 8.55
N GLU A 138 16.33 -10.73 8.37
CA GLU A 138 16.88 -9.90 7.30
C GLU A 138 16.45 -10.39 5.90
N GLU A 139 16.37 -11.71 5.70
CA GLU A 139 15.89 -12.31 4.44
C GLU A 139 14.43 -11.94 4.14
N GLU A 140 13.55 -12.01 5.14
CA GLU A 140 12.13 -11.64 5.02
C GLU A 140 11.99 -10.14 4.75
N ALA A 141 12.75 -9.31 5.46
CA ALA A 141 12.79 -7.87 5.25
C ALA A 141 13.21 -7.52 3.82
N ASN A 142 14.32 -8.10 3.35
CA ASN A 142 14.81 -7.87 1.99
C ASN A 142 13.82 -8.36 0.92
N ARG A 143 13.17 -9.51 1.13
CA ARG A 143 12.13 -10.01 0.23
C ARG A 143 10.95 -9.03 0.13
N CYS A 144 10.42 -8.59 1.26
CA CYS A 144 9.32 -7.61 1.31
C CYS A 144 9.70 -6.29 0.63
N LEU A 145 10.85 -5.72 0.98
CA LEU A 145 11.32 -4.45 0.45
C LEU A 145 11.53 -4.51 -1.06
N ASN A 146 12.14 -5.58 -1.57
CA ASN A 146 12.33 -5.77 -3.01
C ASN A 146 10.99 -5.93 -3.74
N ALA A 147 10.08 -6.76 -3.21
CA ALA A 147 8.76 -6.96 -3.79
C ALA A 147 7.97 -5.66 -3.86
N LEU A 148 7.93 -4.86 -2.78
CA LEU A 148 7.26 -3.56 -2.74
C LEU A 148 7.92 -2.52 -3.65
N ARG A 149 9.26 -2.48 -3.72
CA ARG A 149 9.97 -1.55 -4.60
C ARG A 149 9.63 -1.83 -6.07
N ASP A 150 9.67 -3.09 -6.46
CA ASP A 150 9.35 -3.49 -7.83
C ASP A 150 7.86 -3.32 -8.13
N TYR A 151 6.97 -3.54 -7.15
CA TYR A 151 5.55 -3.22 -7.26
C TYR A 151 5.33 -1.74 -7.56
N MET A 152 5.90 -0.84 -6.76
CA MET A 152 5.78 0.61 -6.94
C MET A 152 6.33 1.08 -8.29
N ARG A 153 7.36 0.41 -8.81
CA ARG A 153 7.88 0.66 -10.15
C ARG A 153 6.91 0.18 -11.22
N LEU A 154 6.43 -1.06 -11.12
CA LEU A 154 5.65 -1.76 -12.15
C LEU A 154 4.22 -1.24 -12.24
N ILE A 155 3.57 -0.89 -11.12
CA ILE A 155 2.20 -0.36 -11.11
C ILE A 155 2.08 0.97 -11.89
N GLY A 156 3.18 1.73 -11.98
CA GLY A 156 3.27 2.97 -12.76
C GLY A 156 3.71 2.80 -14.21
N VAL A 157 4.00 1.57 -14.67
CA VAL A 157 4.39 1.31 -16.06
C VAL A 157 3.14 1.31 -16.94
N PHE A 158 3.22 2.04 -18.05
CA PHE A 158 2.20 2.05 -19.11
C PHE A 158 2.68 1.20 -20.29
N PRO A 159 2.42 -0.12 -20.32
CA PRO A 159 2.82 -0.99 -21.42
C PRO A 159 2.16 -0.57 -22.75
N ILE A 160 2.76 -0.97 -23.87
CA ILE A 160 2.20 -0.72 -25.21
C ILE A 160 0.77 -1.27 -25.35
N ALA A 161 0.44 -2.35 -24.64
CA ALA A 161 -0.89 -2.91 -24.57
C ALA A 161 -1.97 -1.90 -24.12
N ASP A 162 -1.63 -0.97 -23.22
CA ASP A 162 -2.59 0.05 -22.75
C ASP A 162 -2.82 1.16 -23.81
N ALA A 163 -1.82 1.40 -24.68
CA ALA A 163 -1.96 2.32 -25.81
C ALA A 163 -2.69 1.66 -26.99
N VAL A 164 -2.34 0.40 -27.28
CA VAL A 164 -2.70 -0.35 -28.48
C VAL A 164 -3.07 -1.79 -28.09
N PRO A 165 -4.33 -2.05 -27.69
CA PRO A 165 -4.74 -3.31 -27.05
C PRO A 165 -4.44 -4.59 -27.84
N PHE A 166 -4.50 -4.53 -29.17
CA PHE A 166 -4.22 -5.71 -30.01
C PHE A 166 -2.75 -6.16 -29.99
N LEU A 167 -1.83 -5.34 -29.49
CA LEU A 167 -0.41 -5.70 -29.32
C LEU A 167 -0.13 -6.40 -27.98
N ARG A 168 -1.14 -6.58 -27.11
CA ARG A 168 -0.98 -7.21 -25.79
C ARG A 168 -0.38 -8.62 -25.87
N LEU A 169 -0.71 -9.38 -26.91
CA LEU A 169 -0.21 -10.76 -27.10
C LEU A 169 1.32 -10.86 -27.15
N PHE A 170 2.00 -9.80 -27.56
CA PHE A 170 3.45 -9.80 -27.73
C PHE A 170 4.22 -9.44 -26.45
N ASP A 171 3.56 -8.89 -25.42
CA ASP A 171 4.17 -8.38 -24.18
C ASP A 171 5.50 -7.66 -24.43
N PHE A 172 5.49 -6.64 -25.31
CA PHE A 172 6.70 -5.88 -25.65
C PHE A 172 7.33 -5.29 -24.38
N GLY A 173 8.56 -5.70 -24.09
CA GLY A 173 9.29 -5.30 -22.87
C GLY A 173 9.09 -6.24 -21.68
N GLY A 174 8.29 -7.30 -21.81
CA GLY A 174 8.04 -8.29 -20.75
C GLY A 174 7.34 -7.70 -19.52
N HIS A 175 6.61 -6.60 -19.69
CA HIS A 175 6.03 -5.84 -18.59
C HIS A 175 4.91 -6.63 -17.91
N GLU A 176 3.99 -7.22 -18.68
CA GLU A 176 2.88 -7.99 -18.11
C GLU A 176 3.39 -9.23 -17.37
N LYS A 177 4.41 -9.90 -17.92
CA LYS A 177 5.10 -11.00 -17.22
C LYS A 177 5.71 -10.55 -15.90
N ASN A 178 6.50 -9.47 -15.91
CA ASN A 178 7.15 -8.93 -14.71
C ASN A 178 6.12 -8.50 -13.64
N MET A 179 4.99 -7.92 -14.05
CA MET A 179 3.88 -7.56 -13.15
C MET A 179 3.33 -8.79 -12.43
N LYS A 180 3.06 -9.89 -13.15
CA LYS A 180 2.54 -11.14 -12.56
C LYS A 180 3.52 -11.79 -11.60
N GLU A 181 4.80 -11.87 -12.00
CA GLU A 181 5.85 -12.47 -11.17
C GLU A 181 6.07 -11.66 -9.88
N ASN A 182 6.18 -10.33 -9.99
CA ASN A 182 6.33 -9.47 -8.83
C ASN A 182 5.09 -9.50 -7.91
N PHE A 183 3.89 -9.43 -8.47
CA PHE A 183 2.67 -9.44 -7.68
C PHE A 183 2.49 -10.77 -6.93
N LYS A 184 2.91 -11.90 -7.50
CA LYS A 184 2.92 -13.18 -6.80
C LYS A 184 3.82 -13.15 -5.56
N GLU A 185 5.01 -12.56 -5.65
CA GLU A 185 5.90 -12.42 -4.49
C GLU A 185 5.31 -11.48 -3.43
N LEU A 186 4.75 -10.34 -3.86
CA LEU A 186 4.11 -9.40 -2.95
C LEU A 186 2.88 -10.02 -2.25
N ASP A 187 2.03 -10.72 -2.99
CA ASP A 187 0.87 -11.41 -2.44
C ASP A 187 1.28 -12.47 -1.41
N GLY A 188 2.39 -13.17 -1.64
CA GLY A 188 2.99 -14.09 -0.67
C GLY A 188 3.32 -13.37 0.66
N VAL A 189 4.00 -12.23 0.59
CA VAL A 189 4.35 -11.43 1.78
C VAL A 189 3.11 -10.96 2.53
N VAL A 190 2.10 -10.42 1.83
CA VAL A 190 0.88 -9.91 2.49
C VAL A 190 0.03 -11.07 3.04
N THR A 191 0.06 -12.24 2.39
CA THR A 191 -0.59 -13.45 2.91
C THR A 191 0.07 -13.92 4.21
N GLU A 192 1.40 -13.93 4.27
CA GLU A 192 2.15 -14.24 5.51
C GLU A 192 1.73 -13.28 6.64
N TRP A 193 1.60 -11.98 6.35
CA TRP A 193 1.09 -11.02 7.33
C TRP A 193 -0.33 -11.36 7.79
N LEU A 194 -1.25 -11.61 6.86
CA LEU A 194 -2.64 -11.92 7.20
C LEU A 194 -2.77 -13.18 8.07
N ASP A 195 -2.03 -14.23 7.71
CA ASP A 195 -2.05 -15.51 8.42
C ASP A 195 -1.48 -15.37 9.85
N GLU A 196 -0.43 -14.56 10.03
CA GLU A 196 0.07 -14.22 11.36
C GLU A 196 -1.00 -13.55 12.24
N HIS A 197 -1.77 -12.60 11.69
CA HIS A 197 -2.83 -11.92 12.43
C HIS A 197 -3.98 -12.88 12.77
N LYS A 198 -4.39 -13.73 11.82
CA LYS A 198 -5.39 -14.79 12.06
C LYS A 198 -4.96 -15.74 13.17
N LYS A 199 -3.69 -16.18 13.16
CA LYS A 199 -3.15 -17.06 14.20
C LYS A 199 -3.12 -16.38 15.58
N LYS A 200 -2.61 -15.14 15.66
CA LYS A 200 -2.56 -14.37 16.91
C LYS A 200 -3.95 -14.21 17.54
N ARG A 201 -5.00 -14.03 16.73
CA ARG A 201 -6.39 -13.94 17.19
C ARG A 201 -6.95 -15.22 17.80
N VAL A 202 -6.50 -16.37 17.30
CA VAL A 202 -6.87 -17.68 17.88
C VAL A 202 -6.17 -17.86 19.22
N ASP A 203 -4.89 -17.49 19.29
CA ASP A 203 -4.05 -17.68 20.49
C ASP A 203 -4.38 -16.69 21.62
N ASP A 204 -4.73 -15.44 21.31
CA ASP A 204 -5.03 -14.39 22.29
C ASP A 204 -6.18 -13.47 21.82
N LYS A 205 -7.39 -13.75 22.30
CA LYS A 205 -8.61 -12.98 21.96
C LYS A 205 -8.64 -11.57 22.54
N SER A 206 -7.70 -11.20 23.43
CA SER A 206 -7.67 -9.89 24.09
C SER A 206 -7.00 -8.80 23.25
N LYS A 207 -6.16 -9.18 22.28
CA LYS A 207 -5.45 -8.24 21.38
C LYS A 207 -6.21 -8.05 20.07
N LYS A 208 -7.33 -7.34 20.14
CA LYS A 208 -8.07 -6.93 18.95
C LYS A 208 -7.67 -5.53 18.52
N ASP A 209 -7.72 -5.31 17.21
CA ASP A 209 -7.64 -3.99 16.57
C ASP A 209 -6.34 -3.20 16.86
N GLN A 210 -5.18 -3.88 16.92
CA GLN A 210 -3.90 -3.19 17.17
C GLN A 210 -3.40 -2.43 15.94
N ASP A 211 -3.71 -2.94 14.75
CA ASP A 211 -3.35 -2.37 13.46
C ASP A 211 -4.51 -2.52 12.44
N PHE A 212 -4.26 -2.06 11.22
CA PHE A 212 -5.23 -2.13 10.12
C PHE A 212 -5.72 -3.55 9.84
N MET A 213 -4.80 -4.52 9.73
CA MET A 213 -5.17 -5.90 9.39
C MET A 213 -6.08 -6.50 10.45
N ASP A 214 -5.80 -6.25 11.72
CA ASP A 214 -6.70 -6.62 12.80
C ASP A 214 -8.06 -5.94 12.67
N VAL A 215 -8.10 -4.62 12.49
CA VAL A 215 -9.37 -3.90 12.35
C VAL A 215 -10.21 -4.47 11.20
N MET A 216 -9.59 -4.77 10.05
CA MET A 216 -10.30 -5.32 8.91
C MET A 216 -10.77 -6.75 9.17
N LEU A 217 -9.94 -7.63 9.73
CA LEU A 217 -10.37 -8.96 10.17
C LEU A 217 -11.52 -8.88 11.19
N SER A 218 -11.54 -7.89 12.09
CA SER A 218 -12.68 -7.69 13.02
C SER A 218 -13.96 -7.23 12.30
N THR A 219 -13.81 -6.54 11.17
CA THR A 219 -14.94 -5.89 10.48
C THR A 219 -15.57 -6.78 9.40
N ILE A 220 -14.77 -7.54 8.65
CA ILE A 220 -15.22 -8.22 7.43
C ILE A 220 -14.85 -9.71 7.34
N ASP A 221 -14.29 -10.32 8.40
CA ASP A 221 -13.94 -11.75 8.37
C ASP A 221 -15.16 -12.64 8.11
N GLY A 222 -14.99 -13.61 7.20
CA GLY A 222 -16.05 -14.52 6.75
C GLY A 222 -17.12 -13.88 5.86
N THR A 223 -16.97 -12.61 5.48
CA THR A 223 -17.90 -11.93 4.56
C THR A 223 -17.45 -12.06 3.10
N ASN A 224 -18.41 -12.01 2.17
CA ASN A 224 -18.14 -11.83 0.75
C ASN A 224 -18.63 -10.44 0.33
N ILE A 225 -17.75 -9.63 -0.24
CA ILE A 225 -18.06 -8.26 -0.64
C ILE A 225 -18.03 -8.21 -2.17
N HIS A 226 -19.23 -8.19 -2.76
CA HIS A 226 -19.42 -8.07 -4.21
C HIS A 226 -18.59 -9.07 -5.05
N GLY A 227 -18.44 -10.31 -4.59
CA GLY A 227 -17.74 -11.38 -5.31
C GLY A 227 -16.30 -11.61 -4.85
N PHE A 228 -15.74 -10.73 -4.01
CA PHE A 228 -14.44 -10.94 -3.39
C PHE A 228 -14.58 -11.54 -2.00
N ASP A 229 -13.75 -12.53 -1.68
CA ASP A 229 -13.64 -13.06 -0.33
C ASP A 229 -12.94 -12.05 0.60
N SER A 230 -13.19 -12.18 1.90
CA SER A 230 -12.63 -11.28 2.91
C SER A 230 -11.11 -11.20 2.87
N ASP A 231 -10.40 -12.29 2.61
CA ASP A 231 -8.94 -12.30 2.62
C ASP A 231 -8.39 -11.48 1.47
N THR A 232 -8.92 -11.70 0.26
CA THR A 232 -8.58 -10.89 -0.91
C THR A 232 -8.82 -9.41 -0.64
N VAL A 233 -9.96 -9.04 -0.04
CA VAL A 233 -10.28 -7.64 0.29
C VAL A 233 -9.31 -7.06 1.31
N ILE A 234 -8.98 -7.80 2.39
CA ILE A 234 -8.06 -7.34 3.43
C ILE A 234 -6.67 -7.12 2.84
N LYS A 235 -6.15 -8.10 2.09
CA LYS A 235 -4.84 -8.01 1.44
C LYS A 235 -4.79 -6.87 0.42
N ALA A 236 -5.81 -6.75 -0.42
CA ALA A 236 -5.92 -5.70 -1.41
C ALA A 236 -5.92 -4.31 -0.76
N THR A 237 -6.66 -4.15 0.33
CA THR A 237 -6.78 -2.85 1.00
C THR A 237 -5.53 -2.50 1.81
N ALA A 238 -4.80 -3.49 2.34
CA ALA A 238 -3.55 -3.26 3.05
C ALA A 238 -2.40 -2.74 2.16
N LEU A 239 -2.52 -2.88 0.83
CA LEU A 239 -1.54 -2.44 -0.16
C LEU A 239 -1.85 -1.06 -0.77
N VAL A 240 -2.92 -0.39 -0.34
CA VAL A 240 -3.34 0.95 -0.80
C VAL A 240 -2.82 2.01 0.16
#